data_AF-A0A822BAD7-F1
#
_entry.id   AF-A0A822BAD7-F1
#
_cell.length_a   1.000
_cell.length_b   1.000
_cell.length_c   1.000
_cell.angle_alpha   90.00
_cell.angle_beta   90.00
_cell.angle_gamma   90.00
#
_symmetry.space_group_name_H-M   'P 1'
#
loop_
_entity.id
_entity.type
_entity.pdbx_description
1 polymer ?
#
loop_
_entity_poly.entity_id
_entity_poly.type
_entity_poly.pdbx_seq_one_letter_code
_entity_poly.pdbx_strand_id
1 'polypeptide(L)'
;KLRFKIDANKTVKIITILCQATEPFIQSNHHFASLPQHDRSIILRGTVDNVSCLGAALILRQSQLITNSGFRNGLEITYGTIPYYLSMNLISSLDQDCDLVKLSLSVLAFCTSSCAIFNNNTSLMYLTDIQSFLNIQNMYAEVIWKYLLYRYSFEQSVVHFNQHDYV
;
A
#
# COMPACT_ATOMS: atom_id res chain seq x y z
N LYS A 1 28.92 -12.12 -13.86
CA LYS A 1 28.25 -10.83 -13.58
C LYS A 1 27.11 -10.66 -14.59
N LEU A 2 25.91 -11.17 -14.28
CA LEU A 2 24.74 -11.07 -15.17
C LEU A 2 24.14 -9.66 -15.00
N ARG A 3 24.32 -8.79 -16.00
CA ARG A 3 23.60 -7.52 -16.09
C ARG A 3 22.26 -7.80 -16.75
N PHE A 4 21.19 -7.89 -15.97
CA PHE A 4 19.83 -7.86 -16.51
C PHE A 4 19.61 -6.49 -17.13
N LYS A 5 19.66 -6.42 -18.47
CA LYS A 5 19.31 -5.20 -19.20
C LYS A 5 17.79 -5.16 -19.23
N ILE A 6 17.20 -4.42 -18.29
CA ILE A 6 15.76 -4.20 -18.25
C ILE A 6 15.38 -3.43 -19.51
N ASP A 7 14.61 -4.05 -20.38
CA ASP A 7 14.06 -3.43 -21.58
C ASP A 7 12.96 -2.45 -21.16
N ALA A 8 13.21 -1.15 -21.37
CA ALA A 8 12.28 -0.10 -20.99
C ALA A 8 10.90 -0.29 -21.64
N ASN A 9 10.84 -0.77 -22.89
CA ASN A 9 9.58 -1.00 -23.58
C ASN A 9 8.77 -2.14 -22.95
N LYS A 10 9.45 -3.20 -22.50
CA LYS A 10 8.79 -4.31 -21.77
C LYS A 10 8.30 -3.85 -20.40
N THR A 11 9.08 -3.01 -19.72
CA THR A 11 8.73 -2.47 -18.40
C THR A 11 7.51 -1.57 -18.48
N VAL A 12 7.49 -0.63 -19.44
CA VAL A 12 6.32 0.23 -19.70
C VAL A 12 5.09 -0.61 -20.01
N LYS A 13 5.22 -1.64 -20.87
CA LYS A 13 4.10 -2.53 -21.20
C LYS A 13 3.54 -3.27 -19.99
N ILE A 14 4.40 -3.77 -19.08
CA ILE A 14 3.97 -4.43 -17.85
C ILE A 14 3.22 -3.42 -16.95
N ILE A 15 3.76 -2.22 -16.77
CA ILE A 15 3.12 -1.17 -15.97
C ILE A 15 1.75 -0.81 -16.56
N THR A 16 1.66 -0.61 -17.88
CA THR A 16 0.39 -0.31 -18.56
C THR A 16 -0.65 -1.41 -18.31
N ILE A 17 -0.26 -2.69 -18.43
CA ILE A 17 -1.16 -3.81 -18.18
C ILE A 17 -1.64 -3.81 -16.72
N LEU A 18 -0.74 -3.58 -15.77
CA LEU A 18 -1.10 -3.50 -14.35
C LEU A 18 -2.07 -2.34 -14.09
N CYS A 19 -1.82 -1.16 -14.64
CA CYS A 19 -2.73 -0.01 -14.52
C CYS A 19 -4.10 -0.30 -15.13
N GLN A 20 -4.16 -0.88 -16.33
CA GLN A 20 -5.42 -1.24 -16.98
C GLN A 20 -6.19 -2.31 -16.21
N ALA A 21 -5.48 -3.26 -15.59
CA ALA A 21 -6.09 -4.29 -14.78
C ALA A 21 -6.64 -3.74 -13.45
N THR A 22 -5.98 -2.74 -12.85
CA THR A 22 -6.39 -2.16 -11.57
C THR A 22 -7.43 -1.05 -11.70
N GLU A 23 -7.47 -0.34 -12.83
CA GLU A 23 -8.36 0.79 -13.06
C GLU A 23 -9.85 0.50 -12.76
N PRO A 24 -10.46 -0.61 -13.22
CA PRO A 24 -11.86 -0.91 -12.90
C PRO A 24 -12.13 -1.09 -11.40
N PHE A 25 -11.16 -1.62 -10.66
CA PHE A 25 -11.29 -1.81 -9.21
C PHE A 25 -11.17 -0.49 -8.44
N ILE A 26 -10.35 0.43 -8.93
CA ILE A 26 -10.22 1.75 -8.35
C ILE A 26 -11.50 2.56 -8.62
N GLN A 27 -12.04 2.47 -9.85
CA GLN A 27 -13.27 3.16 -10.24
C GLN A 27 -14.52 2.62 -9.55
N SER A 28 -14.54 1.34 -9.17
CA SER A 28 -15.67 0.75 -8.43
C SER A 28 -15.73 1.17 -6.95
N ASN A 29 -14.66 1.76 -6.41
CA ASN A 29 -14.66 2.30 -5.06
C ASN A 29 -15.48 3.61 -5.02
N HIS A 30 -16.70 3.53 -4.47
CA HIS A 30 -17.61 4.68 -4.39
C HIS A 30 -17.01 5.88 -3.63
N HIS A 31 -16.23 5.65 -2.57
CA HIS A 31 -15.59 6.72 -1.80
C HIS A 31 -14.53 7.44 -2.62
N PHE A 32 -13.73 6.70 -3.39
CA PHE A 32 -12.79 7.30 -4.32
C PHE A 32 -13.52 8.05 -5.44
N ALA A 33 -14.55 7.44 -6.03
CA ALA A 33 -15.31 8.01 -7.13
C ALA A 33 -16.08 9.28 -6.76
N SER A 34 -16.46 9.46 -5.49
CA SER A 34 -17.14 10.67 -5.01
C SER A 34 -16.24 11.90 -4.91
N LEU A 35 -14.92 11.73 -4.92
CA LEU A 35 -13.97 12.85 -4.79
C LEU A 35 -13.82 13.63 -6.11
N PRO A 36 -13.49 14.94 -6.05
CA PRO A 36 -13.16 15.72 -7.23
C PRO A 36 -12.06 15.06 -8.07
N GLN A 37 -12.14 15.20 -9.41
CA GLN A 37 -11.15 14.59 -10.32
C GLN A 37 -9.70 15.00 -10.01
N HIS A 38 -9.49 16.25 -9.58
CA HIS A 38 -8.20 16.74 -9.14
C HIS A 38 -7.68 15.95 -7.94
N ASP A 39 -8.50 15.84 -6.88
CA ASP A 39 -8.17 15.16 -5.64
C ASP A 39 -7.94 13.66 -5.85
N ARG A 40 -8.76 13.01 -6.69
CA ARG A 40 -8.56 11.61 -7.11
C ARG A 40 -7.18 11.38 -7.71
N SER A 41 -6.69 12.32 -8.53
CA SER A 41 -5.40 12.21 -9.19
C SER A 41 -4.23 12.36 -8.19
N ILE A 42 -4.37 13.27 -7.23
CA ILE A 42 -3.39 13.46 -6.14
C ILE A 42 -3.31 12.20 -5.28
N ILE A 43 -4.47 11.70 -4.84
CA ILE A 43 -4.58 10.51 -3.99
C ILE A 43 -3.98 9.32 -4.72
N LEU A 44 -4.41 9.04 -5.97
CA LEU A 44 -3.92 7.90 -6.73
C LEU A 44 -2.39 7.91 -6.84
N ARG A 45 -1.80 9.08 -7.06
CA ARG A 45 -0.33 9.21 -7.13
C ARG A 45 0.35 8.82 -5.82
N GLY A 46 -0.15 9.30 -4.67
CA GLY A 46 0.40 8.94 -3.36
C GLY A 46 0.11 7.49 -2.95
N THR A 47 -1.09 6.99 -3.28
CA THR A 47 -1.53 5.62 -3.02
C THR A 47 -0.66 4.60 -3.75
N VAL A 48 -0.34 4.84 -5.02
CA VAL A 48 0.39 3.87 -5.85
C VAL A 48 1.72 3.50 -5.21
N ASP A 49 2.50 4.46 -4.71
CA ASP A 49 3.79 4.15 -4.12
C ASP A 49 3.65 3.32 -2.83
N ASN A 50 2.75 3.72 -1.93
CA ASN A 50 2.58 3.09 -0.62
C ASN A 50 1.89 1.72 -0.70
N VAL A 51 0.78 1.64 -1.44
CA VAL A 51 -0.03 0.42 -1.54
C VAL A 51 0.62 -0.61 -2.46
N SER A 52 1.32 -0.21 -3.53
CA SER A 52 1.97 -1.19 -4.41
C SER A 52 3.10 -1.91 -3.71
N CYS A 53 3.90 -1.22 -2.88
CA CYS A 53 5.00 -1.85 -2.15
C CYS A 53 4.49 -2.87 -1.12
N LEU A 54 3.54 -2.48 -0.27
CA LEU A 54 2.96 -3.36 0.74
C LEU A 54 2.08 -4.46 0.14
N GLY A 55 1.35 -4.14 -0.93
CA GLY A 55 0.57 -5.13 -1.68
C GLY A 55 1.46 -6.18 -2.35
N ALA A 56 2.56 -5.78 -2.97
CA ALA A 56 3.54 -6.71 -3.54
C ALA A 56 4.15 -7.61 -2.46
N ALA A 57 4.52 -7.03 -1.31
CA ALA A 57 4.99 -7.79 -0.14
C ALA A 57 3.99 -8.88 0.30
N LEU A 58 2.71 -8.53 0.40
CA LEU A 58 1.65 -9.48 0.74
C LEU A 58 1.50 -10.59 -0.32
N ILE A 59 1.50 -10.23 -1.61
CA ILE A 59 1.41 -11.20 -2.71
C ILE A 59 2.60 -12.15 -2.70
N LEU A 60 3.83 -11.64 -2.52
CA LEU A 60 5.04 -12.44 -2.44
C LEU A 60 5.01 -13.43 -1.26
N ARG A 61 4.44 -13.00 -0.12
CA ARG A 61 4.25 -13.87 1.05
C ARG A 61 3.19 -14.95 0.80
N GLN A 62 2.02 -14.57 0.29
CA GLN A 62 0.90 -15.49 0.05
C GLN A 62 1.22 -16.52 -1.04
N SER A 63 1.96 -16.12 -2.07
CA SER A 63 2.45 -17.02 -3.12
C SER A 63 3.59 -17.93 -2.70
N GLN A 64 4.08 -17.82 -1.45
CA GLN A 64 5.24 -18.56 -0.96
C GLN A 64 6.53 -18.29 -1.76
N LEU A 65 6.60 -17.21 -2.54
CA LEU A 65 7.81 -16.83 -3.26
C LEU A 65 8.94 -16.47 -2.30
N ILE A 66 8.61 -15.90 -1.14
CA ILE A 66 9.58 -15.53 -0.11
C ILE A 66 10.23 -16.76 0.54
N THR A 67 9.55 -17.91 0.57
CA THR A 67 10.13 -19.15 1.11
C THR A 67 10.95 -19.91 0.06
N ASN A 68 10.83 -19.55 -1.22
CA ASN A 68 11.62 -20.12 -2.31
C ASN A 68 13.09 -19.64 -2.25
N SER A 69 14.03 -20.58 -2.06
CA SER A 69 15.46 -20.28 -1.95
C SER A 69 16.05 -19.63 -3.19
N GLY A 70 15.63 -20.04 -4.39
CA GLY A 70 16.09 -19.45 -5.65
C GLY A 70 15.68 -17.98 -5.78
N PHE A 71 14.43 -17.68 -5.41
CA PHE A 71 13.91 -16.31 -5.41
C PHE A 71 14.63 -15.44 -4.38
N ARG A 72 14.84 -15.93 -3.15
CA ARG A 72 15.58 -15.21 -2.09
C ARG A 72 17.01 -14.89 -2.52
N ASN A 73 17.73 -15.87 -3.04
CA ASN A 73 19.10 -15.67 -3.51
C ASN A 73 19.15 -14.66 -4.66
N GLY A 74 18.17 -14.71 -5.58
CA GLY A 74 18.03 -13.74 -6.66
C GLY A 74 17.81 -12.32 -6.14
N LEU A 75 16.93 -12.14 -5.15
CA LEU A 75 16.68 -10.84 -4.52
C LEU A 75 17.93 -10.31 -3.80
N GLU A 76 18.60 -11.13 -3.01
CA GLU A 76 19.82 -10.73 -2.29
C GLU A 76 20.93 -10.31 -3.24
N ILE A 77 21.15 -11.05 -4.33
CA ILE A 77 22.16 -10.72 -5.35
C ILE A 77 21.79 -9.42 -6.08
N THR A 78 20.49 -9.20 -6.35
CA THR A 78 20.03 -8.08 -7.17
C THR A 78 20.00 -6.76 -6.39
N TYR A 79 19.47 -6.78 -5.17
CA TYR A 79 19.26 -5.58 -4.36
C TYR A 79 20.36 -5.39 -3.30
N GLY A 80 21.18 -6.40 -3.06
CA GLY A 80 22.18 -6.42 -2.00
C GLY A 80 21.62 -6.91 -0.67
N THR A 81 22.54 -7.30 0.22
CA THR A 81 22.24 -7.96 1.49
C THR A 81 21.41 -7.10 2.44
N ILE A 82 21.74 -5.81 2.59
CA ILE A 82 21.04 -4.92 3.55
C ILE A 82 19.58 -4.68 3.13
N PRO A 83 19.28 -4.20 1.90
CA PRO A 83 17.89 -3.99 1.48
C PRO A 83 17.06 -5.28 1.49
N TYR A 84 17.69 -6.41 1.16
CA TYR A 84 17.06 -7.73 1.23
C TYR A 84 16.62 -8.06 2.66
N TYR A 85 17.50 -8.02 3.66
CA TYR A 85 17.13 -8.38 5.03
C TYR A 85 16.08 -7.43 5.62
N LEU A 86 16.19 -6.12 5.36
CA LEU A 86 15.17 -5.16 5.79
C LEU A 86 13.80 -5.49 5.19
N SER A 87 13.76 -5.79 3.88
CA SER A 87 12.51 -6.15 3.20
C SER A 87 11.94 -7.45 3.75
N MET A 88 12.76 -8.47 3.98
CA MET A 88 12.29 -9.75 4.52
C MET A 88 11.72 -9.61 5.93
N ASN A 89 12.37 -8.82 6.79
CA ASN A 89 11.90 -8.55 8.14
C ASN A 89 10.56 -7.80 8.14
N LEU A 90 10.41 -6.82 7.25
CA LEU A 90 9.14 -6.10 7.09
C LEU A 90 8.03 -7.06 6.65
N ILE A 91 8.28 -7.91 5.66
CA ILE A 91 7.27 -8.84 5.14
C ILE A 91 6.89 -9.90 6.19
N SER A 92 7.84 -10.38 6.98
CA SER A 92 7.55 -11.32 8.07
C SER A 92 6.74 -10.69 9.20
N SER A 93 6.81 -9.37 9.35
CA SER A 93 6.09 -8.61 10.38
C SER A 93 4.67 -8.21 9.95
N LEU A 94 4.31 -8.40 8.67
CA LEU A 94 2.93 -8.17 8.22
C LEU A 94 1.97 -9.12 8.96
N ASP A 95 0.79 -8.62 9.32
CA ASP A 95 -0.22 -9.44 10.00
C ASP A 95 -0.62 -10.66 9.14
N GLN A 96 -0.94 -11.79 9.77
CA GLN A 96 -1.42 -12.99 9.09
C GLN A 96 -2.89 -12.86 8.67
N ASP A 97 -3.65 -12.01 9.35
CA ASP A 97 -5.04 -11.72 9.01
C ASP A 97 -5.11 -10.89 7.72
N CYS A 98 -5.42 -11.58 6.62
CA CYS A 98 -5.54 -10.96 5.30
C CYS A 98 -6.59 -9.85 5.24
N ASP A 99 -7.66 -9.94 6.02
CA ASP A 99 -8.73 -8.95 5.97
C ASP A 99 -8.31 -7.69 6.72
N LEU A 100 -7.61 -7.85 7.86
CA LEU A 100 -6.98 -6.73 8.54
C LEU A 100 -5.95 -6.03 7.63
N VAL A 101 -5.10 -6.78 6.93
CA VAL A 101 -4.12 -6.17 6.00
C VAL A 101 -4.82 -5.43 4.85
N LYS A 102 -5.89 -5.97 4.26
CA LYS A 102 -6.66 -5.26 3.22
C LYS A 102 -7.26 -3.95 3.74
N LEU A 103 -7.79 -3.96 4.96
CA LEU A 103 -8.33 -2.76 5.60
C LEU A 103 -7.21 -1.73 5.87
N SER A 104 -6.05 -2.17 6.38
CA SER A 104 -4.89 -1.30 6.58
C SER A 104 -4.37 -0.71 5.27
N LEU A 105 -4.32 -1.49 4.18
CA LEU A 105 -3.99 -0.98 2.84
C LEU A 105 -4.98 0.06 2.36
N SER A 106 -6.27 -0.08 2.71
CA SER A 106 -7.29 0.92 2.38
C SER A 106 -7.05 2.23 3.15
N VAL A 107 -6.72 2.15 4.44
CA VAL A 107 -6.34 3.35 5.23
C VAL A 107 -5.09 4.03 4.66
N LEU A 108 -4.07 3.25 4.30
CA LEU A 108 -2.84 3.78 3.68
C LEU A 108 -3.11 4.40 2.32
N ALA A 109 -4.02 3.83 1.53
CA ALA A 109 -4.44 4.40 0.26
C ALA A 109 -5.00 5.81 0.43
N PHE A 110 -5.80 6.01 1.48
CA PHE A 110 -6.38 7.30 1.81
C PHE A 110 -5.59 8.05 2.87
N CYS A 111 -4.27 7.86 3.03
CA CYS A 111 -3.51 8.56 4.07
C CYS A 111 -3.20 10.03 3.67
N THR A 112 -3.39 10.97 4.59
CA THR A 112 -3.12 12.40 4.39
C THR A 112 -1.66 12.67 4.10
N SER A 113 -0.74 11.89 4.67
CA SER A 113 0.70 11.97 4.38
C SER A 113 1.02 11.62 2.93
N SER A 114 0.18 10.82 2.27
CA SER A 114 0.31 10.50 0.84
C SER A 114 -0.17 11.63 -0.07
N CYS A 115 -0.94 12.57 0.48
CA CYS A 115 -1.52 13.70 -0.27
C CYS A 115 -0.69 14.99 -0.15
N ALA A 116 0.26 15.04 0.80
CA ALA A 116 1.20 16.14 0.96
C ALA A 116 2.51 15.86 0.20
N ILE A 117 2.45 15.80 -1.13
CA ILE A 117 3.65 15.60 -1.95
C ILE A 117 4.39 16.93 -2.07
N PHE A 118 5.41 17.12 -1.23
CA PHE A 118 6.42 18.17 -1.43
C PHE A 118 7.29 17.79 -2.63
N ASN A 119 6.99 18.34 -3.80
CA ASN A 119 7.89 18.26 -4.94
C ASN A 119 8.64 19.59 -5.04
N ASN A 120 9.97 19.56 -4.83
CA ASN A 120 10.83 20.75 -4.82
C ASN A 120 10.75 21.61 -6.10
N ASN A 121 10.16 21.09 -7.18
CA ASN A 121 10.06 21.75 -8.49
C ASN A 121 8.62 22.03 -8.98
N THR A 122 7.57 21.75 -8.22
CA THR A 122 6.18 22.07 -8.62
C THR A 122 5.36 22.58 -7.44
N SER A 123 4.46 23.52 -7.73
CA SER A 123 3.44 24.04 -6.81
C SER A 123 2.84 22.95 -5.93
N LEU A 124 2.71 23.25 -4.64
CA LEU A 124 2.18 22.35 -3.64
C LEU A 124 0.78 21.86 -4.07
N MET A 125 0.64 20.54 -4.26
CA MET A 125 -0.65 19.94 -4.58
C MET A 125 -1.43 19.76 -3.29
N TYR A 126 -2.56 20.44 -3.18
CA TYR A 126 -3.47 20.33 -2.03
C TYR A 126 -4.78 19.69 -2.48
N LEU A 127 -5.36 18.89 -1.60
CA LEU A 127 -6.73 18.45 -1.77
C LEU A 127 -7.67 19.65 -1.69
N THR A 128 -8.57 19.76 -2.67
CA THR A 128 -9.61 20.79 -2.69
C THR A 128 -10.70 20.51 -1.66
N ASP A 129 -11.08 19.25 -1.49
CA ASP A 129 -12.08 18.81 -0.52
C ASP A 129 -11.46 17.90 0.56
N ILE A 130 -10.71 18.54 1.46
CA ILE A 130 -10.10 17.85 2.60
C ILE A 130 -11.14 17.26 3.55
N GLN A 131 -12.34 17.86 3.64
CA GLN A 131 -13.38 17.39 4.55
C GLN A 131 -13.93 16.03 4.10
N SER A 132 -14.29 15.89 2.82
CA SER A 132 -14.72 14.60 2.28
C SER A 132 -13.63 13.55 2.38
N PHE A 133 -12.36 13.93 2.17
CA PHE A 133 -11.24 13.02 2.34
C PHE A 133 -11.08 12.51 3.78
N LEU A 134 -11.11 13.41 4.77
CA LEU A 134 -11.04 13.04 6.19
C LEU A 134 -12.22 12.16 6.61
N ASN A 135 -13.42 12.40 6.06
CA ASN A 135 -14.59 11.56 6.32
C ASN A 135 -14.37 10.12 5.82
N ILE A 136 -13.77 9.94 4.64
CA ILE A 136 -13.43 8.61 4.11
C ILE A 136 -12.42 7.92 5.01
N GLN A 137 -11.38 8.62 5.45
CA GLN A 137 -10.39 8.08 6.39
C GLN A 137 -11.03 7.61 7.70
N ASN A 138 -11.87 8.46 8.29
CA ASN A 138 -12.57 8.14 9.54
C ASN A 138 -13.46 6.91 9.39
N MET A 139 -14.14 6.77 8.25
CA MET A 139 -14.96 5.59 7.96
C MET A 139 -14.12 4.32 7.92
N TYR A 140 -12.96 4.33 7.26
CA TYR A 140 -12.08 3.15 7.25
C TYR A 140 -11.49 2.84 8.63
N ALA A 141 -11.12 3.86 9.41
CA ALA A 141 -10.67 3.69 10.79
C ALA A 141 -11.77 3.06 11.66
N GLU A 142 -13.02 3.52 11.52
CA GLU A 142 -14.17 2.95 12.24
C GLU A 142 -14.44 1.50 11.84
N VAL A 143 -14.32 1.17 10.54
CA VAL A 143 -14.46 -0.22 10.06
C VAL A 143 -13.37 -1.12 10.63
N ILE A 144 -12.11 -0.67 10.67
CA ILE A 144 -11.02 -1.41 11.32
C ILE A 144 -11.33 -1.63 12.79
N TRP A 145 -11.74 -0.59 13.51
CA TRP A 145 -12.06 -0.68 14.92
C TRP A 145 -13.19 -1.69 15.19
N LYS A 146 -14.27 -1.63 14.42
CA LYS A 146 -15.39 -2.60 14.50
C LYS A 146 -14.93 -4.02 14.17
N TYR A 147 -14.08 -4.19 13.16
CA TYR A 147 -13.51 -5.48 12.80
C TYR A 147 -12.70 -6.07 13.97
N LEU A 148 -11.84 -5.26 14.59
CA LEU A 148 -11.02 -5.68 15.72
C LEU A 148 -11.88 -6.05 16.94
N LEU A 149 -12.94 -5.29 17.23
CA LEU A 149 -13.87 -5.61 18.33
C LEU A 149 -14.70 -6.87 18.04
N TYR A 150 -15.00 -7.14 16.78
CA TYR A 150 -15.70 -8.35 16.39
C TYR A 150 -14.81 -9.59 16.48
N ARG A 151 -13.53 -9.44 16.11
CA ARG A 151 -12.58 -10.56 15.98
C ARG A 151 -11.84 -10.89 17.27
N TYR A 152 -11.62 -9.90 18.13
CA TYR A 152 -10.79 -10.01 19.33
C TYR A 152 -11.53 -9.52 20.58
N SER A 153 -10.98 -9.81 21.76
CA SER A 153 -11.45 -9.19 23.00
C SER A 153 -11.12 -7.69 23.03
N PHE A 154 -11.88 -6.89 23.79
CA PHE A 154 -11.67 -5.44 23.87
C PHE A 154 -10.20 -5.06 24.15
N GLU A 155 -9.54 -5.72 25.11
CA GLU A 155 -8.14 -5.48 25.44
C GLU A 155 -7.21 -5.77 24.25
N GLN A 156 -7.43 -6.88 23.56
CA GLN A 156 -6.66 -7.24 22.37
C GLN A 156 -6.93 -6.26 21.21
N SER A 157 -8.17 -5.84 21.01
CA SER A 157 -8.53 -4.84 19.99
C SER A 157 -7.79 -3.53 20.23
N VAL A 158 -7.70 -3.06 21.48
CA VAL A 158 -6.92 -1.87 21.85
C VAL A 158 -5.43 -2.05 21.51
N VAL A 159 -4.84 -3.20 21.85
CA VAL A 159 -3.44 -3.49 21.54
C VAL A 159 -3.19 -3.49 20.03
N HIS A 160 -4.03 -4.18 19.26
CA HIS A 160 -3.90 -4.24 17.79
C HIS A 160 -4.10 -2.88 17.12
N PHE A 161 -4.99 -2.03 17.66
CA PHE A 161 -5.24 -0.70 17.12
C PHE A 161 -4.10 0.29 17.45
N ASN A 162 -3.59 0.26 18.68
CA ASN A 162 -2.59 1.23 19.17
C ASN A 162 -1.14 0.86 18.84
N GLN A 163 -0.86 -0.39 18.43
CA GLN A 163 0.49 -0.77 17.99
C GLN A 163 0.99 0.00 16.75
N HIS A 164 0.16 0.84 16.13
CA HIS A 164 0.55 1.75 15.05
C HIS A 164 1.07 3.13 15.50
N ASP A 165 1.02 3.48 16.80
CA ASP A 165 1.44 4.80 17.31
C ASP A 165 2.90 4.86 17.85
N TYR A 166 3.68 3.77 17.75
CA TYR A 166 5.06 3.69 18.28
C TYR A 166 6.12 3.26 17.26
N VAL A 167 6.06 3.80 16.03
CA VAL A 167 7.19 3.76 15.09
C VAL A 167 7.44 5.14 14.50
#